data_AF-Q86BX5-F1
#
_entry.id   AF-Q86BX5-F1
#
_cell.length_a   1.000
_cell.length_b   1.000
_cell.length_c   1.000
_cell.angle_alpha   90.00
_cell.angle_beta   90.00
_cell.angle_gamma   90.00
#
_symmetry.space_group_name_H-M   'P 1'
#
loop_
_entity.id
_entity.type
_entity.pdbx_description
1 polymer ?
#
loop_
_entity_poly.entity_id
_entity_poly.type
_entity_poly.pdbx_seq_one_letter_code
_entity_poly.pdbx_strand_id
1 'polypeptide(L)' 'PLELLNRVSLRDYTVPGTKLVIPKDTQVQIPVYALHHDEEFYPEPDKFNPDRFLPEEVKKRHPYVYL' A
#
# COMPACT_ATOMS: atom_id res chain seq x y z
N PRO A 1 -5.46 14.07 5.38
CA PRO A 1 -5.07 12.79 4.72
C PRO A 1 -3.81 12.28 5.41
N LEU A 2 -3.65 10.97 5.59
CA LEU A 2 -2.38 10.39 6.07
C LEU A 2 -1.56 10.00 4.85
N GLU A 3 -0.46 10.70 4.60
CA GLU A 3 0.38 10.47 3.42
C GLU A 3 1.22 9.20 3.57
N LEU A 4 1.67 8.94 4.79
CA LEU A 4 2.51 7.81 5.16
C LEU A 4 1.89 7.08 6.35
N LEU A 5 1.95 5.76 6.31
CA LEU A 5 1.65 4.90 7.46
C LEU A 5 2.95 4.32 7.99
N ASN A 6 3.32 4.70 9.22
CA ASN A 6 4.53 4.23 9.85
C ASN A 6 4.27 2.97 10.69
N ARG A 7 5.20 2.03 10.65
CA ARG A 7 5.30 0.87 11.52
C ARG A 7 6.73 0.72 12.01
N VAL A 8 6.92 0.09 13.16
CA VAL A 8 8.25 -0.26 13.67
C VAL A 8 8.29 -1.77 13.87
N SER A 9 9.34 -2.41 13.38
CA SER A 9 9.51 -3.86 13.56
C SER A 9 9.88 -4.18 15.00
N LEU A 10 9.09 -4.99 15.70
CA LEU A 10 9.37 -5.34 17.10
C LEU A 10 10.44 -6.43 17.27
N ARG A 11 10.87 -7.03 16.16
CA ARG A 11 11.88 -8.10 16.08
C ARG A 11 12.44 -8.18 14.66
N ASP A 12 13.52 -8.91 14.46
CA ASP A 12 13.98 -9.24 13.11
C ASP A 12 12.87 -10.00 12.37
N TYR A 13 12.50 -9.50 11.19
CA TYR A 13 11.39 -10.03 10.40
C TYR A 13 11.84 -10.31 8.97
N THR A 14 11.85 -11.59 8.60
CA THR A 14 12.07 -12.00 7.21
C THR A 14 10.78 -11.86 6.43
N VAL A 15 10.80 -11.06 5.36
CA VAL A 15 9.62 -10.87 4.50
C VAL A 15 9.32 -12.19 3.77
N PRO A 16 8.11 -12.76 3.93
CA PRO A 16 7.75 -14.04 3.33
C PRO A 16 8.02 -14.09 1.83
N GLY A 17 8.59 -15.20 1.35
CA GLY A 17 8.93 -15.38 -0.07
C GLY A 17 10.19 -14.64 -0.53
N THR A 18 10.91 -13.96 0.37
CA THR A 18 12.15 -13.24 0.04
C THR A 18 13.27 -13.61 1.01
N LYS A 19 14.51 -13.17 0.71
CA LYS A 19 15.64 -13.19 1.65
C LYS A 19 15.80 -11.88 2.43
N LEU A 20 14.87 -10.93 2.25
CA LEU A 20 14.93 -9.62 2.87
C LEU A 20 14.57 -9.73 4.36
N VAL A 21 15.48 -9.26 5.21
CA VAL A 21 15.27 -9.18 6.66
C VAL A 21 15.13 -7.72 7.04
N ILE A 22 14.04 -7.39 7.73
CA ILE A 22 13.82 -6.10 8.38
C ILE A 22 14.34 -6.24 9.82
N PRO A 23 15.43 -5.57 10.21
CA PRO A 23 15.95 -5.65 11.56
C PRO A 23 14.96 -5.13 12.60
N LYS A 24 15.06 -5.63 13.83
CA LYS A 24 14.36 -5.08 14.98
C LYS A 24 14.58 -3.56 15.10
N ASP A 25 13.53 -2.86 15.54
CA ASP A 25 13.48 -1.41 15.76
C ASP A 25 13.64 -0.58 14.46
N THR A 26 13.56 -1.22 13.28
CA THR A 26 13.52 -0.53 11.99
C THR A 26 12.15 0.06 11.74
N GLN A 27 12.12 1.35 11.39
CA GLN A 27 10.91 2.02 10.91
C GLN A 27 10.63 1.64 9.46
N VAL A 28 9.41 1.18 9.20
CA VAL A 28 8.86 0.89 7.87
C VAL A 28 7.82 1.94 7.55
N GLN A 29 7.99 2.59 6.39
CA GLN A 29 7.05 3.60 5.89
C GLN A 29 6.28 3.03 4.72
N ILE A 30 4.95 3.04 4.82
CA ILE A 30 4.06 2.61 3.75
C ILE A 30 3.54 3.90 3.07
N PRO A 31 3.86 4.14 1.80
CA PRO A 31 3.53 5.38 1.12
C PRO A 31 2.08 5.37 0.60
N VAL A 32 1.12 5.50 1.52
CA VAL A 32 -0.33 5.42 1.23
C VAL A 32 -0.75 6.40 0.14
N TYR A 33 -0.28 7.65 0.21
CA TYR A 33 -0.63 8.65 -0.81
C TYR A 33 -0.14 8.24 -2.21
N ALA A 34 1.11 7.81 -2.31
CA ALA A 34 1.68 7.38 -3.59
C ALA A 34 0.95 6.15 -4.15
N LEU A 35 0.65 5.15 -3.32
CA LEU A 35 -0.13 3.98 -3.74
C LEU A 35 -1.53 4.36 -4.24
N HIS A 36 -2.18 5.32 -3.59
CA HIS A 36 -3.52 5.80 -3.99
C HIS A 36 -3.51 6.70 -5.24
N HIS A 37 -2.34 7.21 -5.63
CA HIS A 37 -2.17 8.06 -6.83
C HIS A 37 -1.33 7.39 -7.92
N ASP A 38 -1.05 6.10 -7.79
CA ASP A 38 -0.38 5.34 -8.82
C ASP A 38 -1.37 5.04 -9.95
N GLU A 39 -1.06 5.54 -11.15
CA GLU A 39 -1.90 5.41 -12.34
C GLU A 39 -2.06 3.93 -12.78
N GLU A 40 -1.13 3.05 -12.40
CA GLU A 40 -1.23 1.61 -12.68
C GLU A 40 -2.46 1.00 -11.98
N PHE A 41 -2.81 1.51 -10.79
CA PHE A 41 -3.94 1.00 -10.01
C PHE A 41 -5.17 1.92 -10.03
N TYR A 42 -4.97 3.21 -10.30
CA TYR A 42 -5.99 4.25 -10.31
C TYR A 42 -5.85 5.16 -11.54
N PRO A 43 -6.39 4.75 -12.71
CA PRO A 43 -6.33 5.59 -13.91
C PRO A 43 -6.99 6.96 -13.70
N GLU A 44 -6.32 8.04 -14.09
CA GLU A 44 -6.70 9.44 -13.77
C GLU A 44 -6.80 9.70 -12.25
N PRO A 45 -5.77 9.42 -11.45
CA PRO A 45 -5.87 9.29 -9.99
C PRO A 45 -6.45 10.54 -9.30
N ASP A 46 -6.12 11.74 -9.80
CA ASP A 46 -6.57 13.04 -9.29
C ASP A 46 -8.08 13.30 -9.50
N LYS A 47 -8.75 12.50 -10.34
CA LYS A 47 -10.18 12.60 -10.59
C LYS A 47 -10.96 11.79 -9.57
N PHE A 48 -11.93 12.44 -8.93
CA PHE A 48 -12.89 11.75 -8.09
C PHE A 48 -13.76 10.82 -8.95
N ASN A 49 -13.59 9.51 -8.75
CA ASN A 49 -14.36 8.48 -9.44
C ASN A 49 -14.79 7.40 -8.43
N PRO A 50 -16.06 7.41 -7.94
CA PRO A 50 -16.56 6.43 -6.97
C PRO A 50 -16.67 5.01 -7.55
N ASP A 51 -16.79 4.86 -8.87
CA ASP A 51 -16.95 3.56 -9.53
C ASP A 51 -15.72 2.65 -9.35
N ARG A 52 -14.56 3.23 -9.00
CA ARG A 52 -13.34 2.51 -8.59
C ARG A 52 -13.54 1.58 -7.40
N PHE A 53 -14.61 1.76 -6.63
CA PHE A 53 -14.94 0.98 -5.45
C PHE A 53 -16.11 0.02 -5.67
N LEU A 54 -16.58 -0.13 -6.92
CA LEU A 54 -17.51 -1.20 -7.27
C LEU A 54 -16.87 -2.57 -7.03
N PRO A 55 -17.64 -3.60 -6.62
CA PRO A 55 -17.09 -4.90 -6.24
C PRO A 55 -16.18 -5.53 -7.29
N GLU A 56 -16.52 -5.39 -8.58
CA GLU A 56 -15.74 -5.97 -9.67
C GLU A 56 -14.39 -5.26 -9.88
N GLU A 57 -14.33 -3.93 -9.68
CA GLU A 57 -13.07 -3.17 -9.78
C GLU A 57 -12.17 -3.41 -8.57
N VAL A 58 -12.75 -3.52 -7.38
CA VAL A 58 -12.01 -3.88 -6.16
C VAL A 58 -11.38 -5.27 -6.26
N LYS A 59 -12.10 -6.25 -6.85
CA LYS A 59 -11.57 -7.61 -7.07
C LYS A 59 -10.37 -7.65 -8.03
N LYS A 60 -10.31 -6.74 -9.01
CA LYS A 60 -9.21 -6.64 -9.97
C LYS A 60 -7.97 -5.97 -9.38
N ARG A 61 -8.18 -5.02 -8.46
CA ARG A 61 -7.08 -4.28 -7.81
C ARG A 61 -6.34 -5.19 -6.84
N HIS A 62 -5.02 -5.03 -6.77
CA HIS A 62 -4.22 -5.71 -5.78
C HIS A 62 -4.67 -5.34 -4.35
N PRO A 63 -4.87 -6.32 -3.44
CA PRO A 63 -5.54 -6.10 -2.16
C PRO A 63 -4.77 -5.20 -1.19
N TYR A 64 -3.47 -4.97 -1.42
CA TYR A 64 -2.62 -4.12 -0.57
C TYR A 64 -2.40 -2.71 -1.12
N VAL A 65 -3.10 -2.33 -2.19
CA VAL A 65 -2.99 -0.98 -2.78
C VAL A 65 -3.93 0.02 -2.11
N TYR A 66 -5.07 -0.42 -1.58
CA TYR A 66 -5.97 0.41 -0.78
C TYR A 66 -5.86 -0.01 0.70
N LEU A 67 -5.64 0.95 1.59
CA LEU A 67 -5.36 0.74 3.03
C LEU A 67 -6.37 1.45 3.92
#